data_AF-A0A8J3BZ86-F1
#
_entry.id   AF-A0A8J3BZ86-F1
#
_cell.length_a   1.000
_cell.length_b   1.000
_cell.length_c   1.000
_cell.angle_alpha   90.00
_cell.angle_beta   90.00
_cell.angle_gamma   90.00
#
_symmetry.space_group_name_H-M   'P 1'
#
loop_
_entity.id
_entity.type
_entity.pdbx_description
1 polymer ?
#
loop_
_entity_poly.entity_id
_entity_poly.type
_entity_poly.pdbx_seq_one_letter_code
_entity_poly.pdbx_strand_id
1 'polypeptide(L)'
;MPPMDEEPPREFVAFVAVHLRAAQREAARLTGGPQHAHEISGQALADVGLHWRRLAWWNRLSRRDGRPHYLDRRLAIRARHWRADQIYPVEVQVGPAANGGPARPHAPEPTRTPPPRPRSSVALRKTALLPPTMRAQRRCDAEAAIAWADAYRRHRHHVYARVTATVVLMLVAAGHLVAALPD
;
A
#
# COMPACT_ATOMS: atom_id res chain seq x y z
N MET A 1 -12.22 -17.86 -7.03
CA MET A 1 -10.75 -17.68 -6.91
C MET A 1 -10.23 -18.90 -6.19
N PRO A 2 -9.12 -19.51 -6.62
CA PRO A 2 -8.52 -20.62 -5.89
C PRO A 2 -8.19 -20.19 -4.44
N PRO A 3 -8.24 -21.11 -3.46
CA PRO A 3 -7.94 -20.79 -2.08
C PRO A 3 -6.53 -20.21 -1.97
N MET A 4 -6.38 -19.16 -1.18
CA MET A 4 -5.09 -18.53 -0.93
C MET A 4 -4.50 -19.13 0.34
N ASP A 5 -3.25 -19.57 0.29
CA ASP A 5 -2.56 -20.16 1.44
C ASP A 5 -2.24 -19.09 2.49
N GLU A 6 -2.24 -19.49 3.77
CA GLU A 6 -1.97 -18.57 4.89
C GLU A 6 -0.53 -18.05 4.87
N GLU A 7 0.42 -18.89 4.46
CA GLU A 7 1.84 -18.55 4.38
C GLU A 7 2.25 -18.12 2.95
N PRO A 8 3.14 -17.11 2.80
CA PRO A 8 3.60 -16.69 1.47
C PRO A 8 4.43 -17.77 0.76
N PRO A 9 4.18 -18.02 -0.54
CA PRO A 9 5.03 -18.85 -1.36
C PRO A 9 6.49 -18.35 -1.38
N ARG A 10 7.46 -19.26 -1.37
CA ARG A 10 8.90 -18.92 -1.37
C ARG A 10 9.29 -18.05 -2.57
N GLU A 11 8.66 -18.27 -3.72
CA GLU A 11 8.91 -17.50 -4.93
C GLU A 11 8.40 -16.06 -4.81
N PHE A 12 7.34 -15.84 -4.03
CA PHE A 12 6.84 -14.50 -3.74
C PHE A 12 7.82 -13.75 -2.83
N VAL A 13 8.32 -14.41 -1.77
CA VAL A 13 9.34 -13.84 -0.89
C VAL A 13 10.60 -13.46 -1.67
N ALA A 14 11.08 -14.36 -2.55
CA ALA A 14 12.21 -14.08 -3.43
C ALA A 14 11.94 -12.88 -4.36
N PHE A 15 10.75 -12.80 -4.94
CA PHE A 15 10.35 -11.68 -5.78
C PHE A 15 10.35 -10.35 -5.01
N VAL A 16 9.79 -10.33 -3.80
CA VAL A 16 9.81 -9.14 -2.92
C VAL A 16 11.24 -8.75 -2.58
N ALA A 17 12.09 -9.70 -2.20
CA ALA A 17 13.49 -9.43 -1.88
C ALA A 17 14.24 -8.75 -3.03
N VAL A 18 13.96 -9.14 -4.28
CA VAL A 18 14.56 -8.54 -5.47
C VAL A 18 13.99 -7.15 -5.77
N HIS A 19 12.67 -6.94 -5.65
CA HIS A 19 12.01 -5.75 -6.18
C HIS A 19 11.69 -4.67 -5.15
N LEU A 20 11.76 -4.97 -3.84
CA LEU A 20 11.32 -4.06 -2.77
C LEU A 20 11.99 -2.67 -2.86
N ARG A 21 13.31 -2.63 -3.01
CA ARG A 21 14.04 -1.35 -3.09
C ARG A 21 13.73 -0.55 -4.36
N ALA A 22 13.51 -1.24 -5.48
CA ALA A 22 13.12 -0.59 -6.72
C ALA A 22 11.71 0.00 -6.59
N ALA A 23 10.77 -0.79 -6.07
CA ALA A 23 9.40 -0.36 -5.81
C ALA A 23 9.31 0.83 -4.84
N GLN A 24 10.13 0.85 -3.79
CA GLN A 24 10.19 1.97 -2.85
C GLN A 24 10.73 3.25 -3.51
N ARG A 25 11.78 3.15 -4.32
CA ARG A 25 12.31 4.32 -5.06
C ARG A 25 11.29 4.83 -6.08
N GLU A 26 10.63 3.92 -6.78
CA GLU A 26 9.57 4.24 -7.74
C GLU A 26 8.40 4.94 -7.05
N ALA A 27 7.90 4.38 -5.95
CA ALA A 27 6.84 4.97 -5.15
C ALA A 27 7.23 6.37 -4.67
N ALA A 28 8.46 6.55 -4.15
CA ALA A 28 8.95 7.85 -3.71
C ALA A 28 8.99 8.87 -4.85
N ARG A 29 9.43 8.45 -6.05
CA ARG A 29 9.42 9.31 -7.24
C ARG A 29 8.00 9.71 -7.62
N LEU A 30 7.05 8.78 -7.57
CA LEU A 30 5.67 9.05 -7.93
C LEU A 30 4.97 9.95 -6.90
N THR A 31 5.23 9.81 -5.61
CA THR A 31 4.60 10.66 -4.57
C THR A 31 5.32 11.96 -4.28
N GLY A 32 6.48 12.22 -4.90
CA GLY A 32 7.27 13.41 -4.62
C GLY A 32 8.04 13.36 -3.30
N GLY A 33 8.25 12.17 -2.73
CA GLY A 33 8.99 12.04 -1.47
C GLY A 33 8.90 10.65 -0.82
N PRO A 34 9.83 10.35 0.11
CA PRO A 34 9.92 9.03 0.76
C PRO A 34 8.82 8.77 1.81
N GLN A 35 8.09 9.79 2.25
CA GLN A 35 7.13 9.70 3.37
C GLN A 35 6.02 8.68 3.10
N HIS A 36 5.50 8.65 1.86
CA HIS A 36 4.41 7.75 1.44
C HIS A 36 4.89 6.55 0.62
N ALA A 37 6.19 6.48 0.33
CA ALA A 37 6.75 5.46 -0.53
C ALA A 37 6.58 4.05 0.04
N HIS A 38 6.74 3.91 1.37
CA HIS A 38 6.61 2.62 2.05
C HIS A 38 5.17 2.11 2.03
N GLU A 39 4.19 2.97 2.30
CA GLU A 39 2.77 2.61 2.28
C GLU A 39 2.32 2.18 0.88
N ILE A 40 2.62 2.98 -0.15
CA ILE A 40 2.21 2.70 -1.53
C ILE A 40 2.89 1.45 -2.08
N SER A 41 4.19 1.27 -1.80
CA SER A 41 4.90 0.05 -2.22
C SER A 41 4.36 -1.19 -1.49
N GLY A 42 4.05 -1.11 -0.20
CA GLY A 42 3.40 -2.19 0.55
C GLY A 42 2.03 -2.57 -0.03
N GLN A 43 1.18 -1.58 -0.32
CA GLN A 43 -0.12 -1.81 -0.93
C GLN A 43 -0.02 -2.44 -2.34
N ALA A 44 0.95 -2.00 -3.15
CA ALA A 44 1.18 -2.56 -4.47
C ALA A 44 1.69 -4.01 -4.39
N LEU A 45 2.58 -4.31 -3.44
CA LEU A 45 3.04 -5.69 -3.19
C LEU A 45 1.90 -6.59 -2.71
N ALA A 46 1.01 -6.10 -1.86
CA ALA A 46 -0.20 -6.84 -1.47
C ALA A 46 -1.12 -7.13 -2.68
N ASP A 47 -1.25 -6.18 -3.61
CA ASP A 47 -2.01 -6.40 -4.84
C ASP A 47 -1.36 -7.46 -5.75
N VAL A 48 -0.03 -7.50 -5.82
CA VAL A 48 0.73 -8.56 -6.50
C VAL A 48 0.51 -9.90 -5.82
N GLY A 49 0.58 -9.95 -4.49
CA GLY A 49 0.33 -11.16 -3.68
C GLY A 49 -1.05 -11.76 -3.97
N LEU A 50 -2.09 -10.91 -4.01
CA LEU A 50 -3.46 -11.33 -4.31
C LEU A 50 -3.59 -12.00 -5.70
N HIS A 51 -2.77 -11.58 -6.66
CA HIS A 51 -2.77 -12.10 -8.03
C HIS A 51 -1.65 -13.11 -8.30
N TRP A 52 -0.88 -13.50 -7.28
CA TRP A 52 0.36 -14.25 -7.45
C TRP A 52 0.16 -15.57 -8.19
N ARG A 53 -0.80 -16.41 -7.77
CA ARG A 53 -1.08 -17.71 -8.42
C ARG A 53 -1.46 -17.55 -9.89
N ARG A 54 -2.27 -16.54 -10.20
CA ARG A 54 -2.67 -16.22 -11.58
C ARG A 54 -1.45 -15.79 -12.39
N LEU A 55 -0.63 -14.87 -11.88
CA LEU A 55 0.57 -14.40 -12.56
C LEU A 55 1.61 -15.51 -12.76
N ALA A 56 1.79 -16.38 -11.77
CA ALA A 56 2.67 -17.54 -11.85
C ALA A 56 2.21 -18.52 -12.94
N TRP A 57 0.89 -18.80 -13.00
CA TRP A 57 0.31 -19.63 -14.06
C TRP A 57 0.47 -18.99 -15.45
N TRP A 58 0.20 -17.69 -15.58
CA TRP A 58 0.41 -16.96 -16.84
C TRP A 58 1.87 -16.96 -17.29
N ASN A 59 2.83 -16.79 -16.37
CA ASN A 59 4.25 -16.85 -16.71
C ASN A 59 4.66 -18.26 -17.19
N ARG A 60 4.13 -19.32 -16.57
CA ARG A 60 4.36 -20.70 -17.05
C ARG A 60 3.86 -20.91 -18.48
N LEU A 61 2.75 -20.28 -18.84
CA LEU A 61 2.16 -20.40 -20.18
C LEU A 61 2.87 -19.52 -21.22
N SER A 62 3.18 -18.26 -20.89
CA SER A 62 3.76 -17.30 -21.82
C SER A 62 5.30 -17.34 -21.91
N ARG A 63 5.95 -18.02 -20.95
CA ARG A 63 7.41 -17.99 -20.71
C ARG A 63 7.99 -16.58 -20.58
N ARG A 64 7.17 -15.57 -20.28
CA ARG A 64 7.58 -14.18 -20.07
C ARG A 64 7.21 -13.74 -18.67
N ASP A 65 8.19 -13.23 -17.93
CA ASP A 65 7.97 -12.74 -16.58
C ASP A 65 7.26 -11.38 -16.59
N GLY A 66 5.93 -11.41 -16.54
CA GLY A 66 5.10 -10.21 -16.45
C GLY A 66 4.94 -9.64 -15.04
N ARG A 67 5.54 -10.26 -14.01
CA ARG A 67 5.37 -9.85 -12.60
C ARG A 67 5.94 -8.46 -12.30
N PRO A 68 7.16 -8.09 -12.77
CA PRO A 68 7.70 -6.75 -12.56
C PRO A 68 6.82 -5.68 -13.21
N HIS A 69 6.42 -5.89 -14.46
CA HIS A 69 5.53 -4.97 -15.17
C HIS A 69 4.16 -4.83 -14.48
N TYR A 70 3.63 -5.91 -13.91
CA TYR A 70 2.40 -5.83 -13.13
C TYR A 70 2.57 -5.01 -11.85
N LEU A 71 3.69 -5.16 -11.14
CA LEU A 71 4.03 -4.34 -9.97
C LEU A 71 4.13 -2.85 -10.34
N ASP A 72 4.85 -2.51 -11.40
CA ASP A 72 5.00 -1.12 -11.87
C ASP A 72 3.64 -0.50 -12.20
N ARG A 73 2.77 -1.26 -12.89
CA ARG A 73 1.40 -0.84 -13.18
C ARG A 73 0.60 -0.59 -11.91
N ARG A 74 0.70 -1.45 -10.90
CA ARG A 74 -0.02 -1.27 -9.62
C ARG A 74 0.52 -0.06 -8.85
N LEU A 75 1.83 0.17 -8.83
CA LEU A 75 2.44 1.36 -8.25
C LEU A 75 1.90 2.64 -8.90
N ALA A 76 1.86 2.70 -10.23
CA ALA A 76 1.34 3.85 -10.96
C ALA A 76 -0.15 4.12 -10.62
N ILE A 77 -0.98 3.08 -10.58
CA ILE A 77 -2.39 3.18 -10.21
C ILE A 77 -2.54 3.68 -8.76
N ARG A 78 -1.80 3.10 -7.80
CA ARG A 78 -1.87 3.47 -6.39
C ARG A 78 -1.39 4.90 -6.15
N ALA A 79 -0.30 5.30 -6.78
CA ALA A 79 0.19 6.67 -6.70
C ALA A 79 -0.81 7.66 -7.30
N ARG A 80 -1.50 7.30 -8.40
CA ARG A 80 -2.58 8.13 -8.96
C ARG A 80 -3.74 8.30 -7.98
N HIS A 81 -4.19 7.23 -7.32
CA HIS A 81 -5.24 7.32 -6.31
C HIS A 81 -4.79 8.16 -5.13
N TRP A 82 -3.60 7.90 -4.60
CA TRP A 82 -3.03 8.70 -3.52
C TRP A 82 -3.02 10.20 -3.85
N ARG A 83 -2.60 10.58 -5.07
CA ARG A 83 -2.63 11.99 -5.51
C ARG A 83 -4.04 12.56 -5.63
N ALA A 84 -5.03 11.74 -5.99
CA ALA A 84 -6.43 12.17 -6.05
C ALA A 84 -7.03 12.35 -4.65
N ASP A 85 -6.58 11.56 -3.68
CA ASP A 85 -7.02 11.62 -2.28
C ASP A 85 -6.32 12.73 -1.48
N GLN A 86 -5.17 13.24 -1.97
CA GLN A 86 -4.57 14.45 -1.42
C GLN A 86 -5.49 15.65 -1.74
N ILE A 87 -6.27 16.06 -0.74
CA ILE A 87 -6.94 17.36 -0.75
C ILE A 87 -5.82 18.40 -0.67
N TYR A 88 -5.36 18.87 -1.83
CA TYR A 88 -4.48 20.02 -1.85
C TYR A 88 -5.27 21.21 -1.30
N PRO A 89 -4.88 21.81 -0.16
CA PRO A 89 -5.33 23.16 0.10
C PRO A 89 -4.78 24.00 -1.05
N VAL A 90 -5.65 24.36 -2.00
CA VAL A 90 -5.33 25.41 -2.94
C VAL A 90 -5.26 26.66 -2.08
N GLU A 91 -4.06 26.99 -1.60
CA GLU A 91 -3.77 28.35 -1.20
C GLU A 91 -3.92 29.18 -2.48
N VAL A 92 -5.15 29.62 -2.75
CA VAL A 92 -5.41 30.72 -3.66
C VAL A 92 -4.75 31.90 -2.96
N GLN A 93 -3.48 32.15 -3.29
CA GLN A 93 -2.88 33.44 -3.05
C GLN A 93 -3.67 34.42 -3.91
N VAL A 94 -4.78 34.92 -3.35
CA VAL A 94 -5.42 36.13 -3.84
C VAL A 94 -4.38 37.20 -3.57
N GLY A 95 -3.50 37.43 -4.54
CA GLY A 95 -2.55 38.53 -4.49
C GLY A 95 -3.39 39.79 -4.25
N PRO A 96 -3.20 40.51 -3.13
CA PRO A 96 -3.83 41.80 -2.98
C PRO A 96 -3.30 42.65 -4.15
N ALA A 97 -4.23 43.14 -4.97
CA ALA A 97 -3.92 44.14 -5.98
C ALA A 97 -3.07 45.22 -5.33
N ALA A 98 -1.95 45.54 -5.97
CA ALA A 98 -0.99 46.53 -5.54
C ALA A 98 -1.68 47.82 -5.09
N ASN A 99 -1.84 47.99 -3.78
CA ASN A 99 -2.17 49.25 -3.15
C ASN A 99 -1.19 49.41 -1.99
N GLY A 100 -0.26 50.34 -2.18
CA GLY A 100 0.85 50.61 -1.27
C GLY A 100 0.37 50.92 0.14
N GLY A 101 0.92 50.19 1.10
CA GLY A 101 0.83 50.49 2.53
C GLY A 101 2.20 50.23 3.18
N PRO A 102 2.65 51.07 4.12
CA PRO A 102 4.05 51.08 4.55
C PRO A 102 4.39 49.91 5.47
N ALA A 103 5.67 49.57 5.45
CA ALA A 103 6.33 48.47 6.15
C ALA A 103 5.91 48.35 7.63
N ARG A 104 5.56 47.12 8.04
CA ARG A 104 5.41 46.73 9.45
C ARG A 104 6.71 46.05 9.93
N PRO A 105 7.18 46.32 11.16
CA PRO A 105 8.49 45.88 11.63
C PRO A 105 8.52 44.37 11.95
N HIS A 106 9.67 43.74 11.69
CA HIS A 106 10.01 42.38 12.10
C HIS A 106 9.75 42.16 13.60
N ALA A 107 8.87 41.21 13.92
CA ALA A 107 8.78 40.61 15.24
C ALA A 107 9.86 39.52 15.38
N PRO A 108 10.57 39.42 16.53
CA PRO A 108 11.61 38.41 16.74
C PRO A 108 11.03 36.99 16.87
N GLU A 109 11.71 36.05 16.22
CA GLU A 109 11.39 34.64 16.09
C GLU A 109 11.48 33.91 17.46
N PRO A 110 10.48 33.11 17.88
CA PRO A 110 10.58 32.33 19.11
C PRO A 110 11.60 31.22 18.92
N THR A 111 12.63 31.23 19.78
CA THR A 111 13.71 30.24 19.84
C THR A 111 13.14 28.83 20.02
N ARG A 112 13.14 28.02 18.95
CA ARG A 112 12.77 26.60 19.00
C ARG A 112 13.83 25.83 19.80
N THR A 113 13.48 25.44 21.01
CA THR A 113 14.22 24.45 21.79
C THR A 113 14.27 23.12 21.02
N PRO A 114 15.45 22.49 20.82
CA PRO A 114 15.50 21.17 20.19
C PRO A 114 14.82 20.13 21.10
N PRO A 115 14.02 19.19 20.55
CA PRO A 115 13.35 18.19 21.34
C PRO A 115 14.38 17.24 22.02
N PRO A 116 14.07 16.74 23.24
CA PRO A 116 14.93 15.80 23.94
C PRO A 116 15.13 14.53 23.11
N ARG A 117 16.39 14.13 22.91
CA ARG A 117 16.74 12.90 22.18
C ARG A 117 16.09 11.69 22.85
N PRO A 118 15.33 10.85 22.13
CA PRO A 118 14.67 9.69 22.74
C PRO A 118 15.71 8.71 23.29
N ARG A 119 15.51 8.28 24.55
CA ARG A 119 16.35 7.27 25.21
C ARG A 119 16.37 5.99 24.37
N SER A 120 17.54 5.65 23.83
CA SER A 120 17.73 4.47 22.99
C SER A 120 17.39 3.19 23.78
N SER A 121 16.30 2.53 23.41
CA SER A 121 15.91 1.23 23.98
C SER A 121 17.04 0.19 23.84
N VAL A 122 17.18 -0.70 24.82
CA VAL A 122 18.16 -1.81 24.82
C VAL A 122 18.00 -2.71 23.59
N ALA A 123 16.79 -2.83 23.05
CA ALA A 123 16.52 -3.53 21.80
C ALA A 123 17.25 -2.88 20.60
N LEU A 124 17.36 -1.55 20.60
CA LEU A 124 18.01 -0.75 19.56
C LEU A 124 19.55 -0.85 19.60
N ARG A 125 20.13 -1.16 20.78
CA ARG A 125 21.57 -1.48 20.89
C ARG A 125 21.88 -2.88 20.38
N LYS A 126 20.99 -3.87 20.61
CA LYS A 126 21.21 -5.23 20.11
C LYS A 126 21.04 -5.35 18.60
N THR A 127 20.21 -4.52 17.96
CA THR A 127 20.06 -4.52 16.50
C THR A 127 21.32 -4.06 15.75
N ALA A 128 22.19 -3.25 16.37
CA ALA A 128 23.46 -2.83 15.79
C ALA A 128 24.47 -3.98 15.60
N LEU A 129 24.31 -5.11 16.32
CA LEU A 129 25.23 -6.25 16.25
C LEU A 129 24.89 -7.25 15.14
N LEU A 130 23.70 -7.15 14.52
CA LEU A 130 23.36 -8.02 13.39
C LEU A 130 24.13 -7.58 12.14
N PRO A 131 24.76 -8.48 11.37
CA PRO A 131 25.36 -8.14 10.09
C PRO A 131 24.35 -7.40 9.19
N PRO A 132 24.78 -6.36 8.45
CA PRO A 132 23.88 -5.53 7.64
C PRO A 132 23.10 -6.33 6.58
N THR A 133 23.68 -7.44 6.11
CA THR A 133 23.05 -8.37 5.17
C THR A 133 21.87 -9.12 5.79
N MET A 134 22.00 -9.62 7.03
CA MET A 134 20.89 -10.26 7.74
C MET A 134 19.74 -9.30 8.02
N ARG A 135 20.03 -8.02 8.31
CA ARG A 135 18.98 -7.02 8.54
C ARG A 135 18.18 -6.74 7.27
N ALA A 136 18.86 -6.66 6.12
CA ALA A 136 18.20 -6.48 4.83
C ALA A 136 17.30 -7.66 4.47
N GLN A 137 17.79 -8.90 4.66
CA GLN A 137 17.01 -10.10 4.38
C GLN A 137 15.77 -10.20 5.28
N ARG A 138 15.94 -10.03 6.60
CA ARG A 138 14.81 -10.06 7.55
C ARG A 138 13.76 -9.00 7.25
N ARG A 139 14.18 -7.84 6.75
CA ARG A 139 13.26 -6.79 6.32
C ARG A 139 12.46 -7.26 5.10
N CYS A 140 13.11 -7.81 4.08
CA CYS A 140 12.41 -8.33 2.91
C CYS A 140 11.42 -9.45 3.26
N ASP A 141 11.80 -10.36 4.15
CA ASP A 141 10.93 -11.45 4.61
C ASP A 141 9.71 -10.89 5.37
N ALA A 142 9.93 -9.93 6.28
CA ALA A 142 8.85 -9.26 7.01
C ALA A 142 7.90 -8.50 6.08
N GLU A 143 8.42 -7.77 5.10
CA GLU A 143 7.63 -7.02 4.11
C GLU A 143 6.81 -7.97 3.22
N ALA A 144 7.40 -9.09 2.82
CA ALA A 144 6.69 -10.13 2.08
C ALA A 144 5.56 -10.74 2.93
N ALA A 145 5.82 -11.05 4.20
CA ALA A 145 4.82 -11.59 5.11
C ALA A 145 3.67 -10.60 5.35
N ILE A 146 3.97 -9.31 5.58
CA ILE A 146 2.96 -8.25 5.76
C ILE A 146 2.12 -8.11 4.49
N ALA A 147 2.76 -7.99 3.33
CA ALA A 147 2.06 -7.87 2.05
C ALA A 147 1.16 -9.08 1.76
N TRP A 148 1.63 -10.29 2.07
CA TRP A 148 0.85 -11.51 1.91
C TRP A 148 -0.33 -11.58 2.88
N ALA A 149 -0.14 -11.21 4.14
CA ALA A 149 -1.21 -11.14 5.13
C ALA A 149 -2.29 -10.12 4.72
N ASP A 150 -1.89 -8.96 4.20
CA ASP A 150 -2.82 -7.97 3.64
C ASP A 150 -3.60 -8.52 2.45
N ALA A 151 -2.90 -9.19 1.53
CA ALA A 151 -3.53 -9.85 0.39
C ALA A 151 -4.54 -10.92 0.84
N TYR A 152 -4.20 -11.71 1.86
CA TYR A 152 -5.04 -12.77 2.39
C TYR A 152 -6.29 -12.22 3.06
N ARG A 153 -6.15 -11.16 3.87
CA ARG A 153 -7.29 -10.45 4.46
C ARG A 153 -8.22 -9.92 3.38
N ARG A 154 -7.70 -9.21 2.37
CA ARG A 154 -8.51 -8.70 1.26
C ARG A 154 -9.20 -9.83 0.50
N HIS A 155 -8.51 -10.94 0.25
CA HIS A 155 -9.11 -12.11 -0.37
C HIS A 155 -10.30 -12.64 0.44
N ARG A 156 -10.14 -12.82 1.76
CA ARG A 156 -11.22 -13.24 2.66
C ARG A 156 -12.39 -12.26 2.64
N HIS A 157 -12.13 -10.96 2.70
CA HIS A 157 -13.18 -9.94 2.60
C HIS A 157 -13.98 -10.05 1.30
N HIS A 158 -13.33 -10.28 0.15
CA HIS A 158 -14.04 -10.47 -1.11
C HIS A 158 -14.85 -11.77 -1.16
N VAL A 159 -14.37 -12.84 -0.55
CA VAL A 159 -15.13 -14.09 -0.45
C VAL A 159 -16.36 -13.87 0.42
N TYR A 160 -16.21 -13.28 1.61
CA TYR A 160 -17.33 -12.97 2.48
C TYR A 160 -18.33 -12.04 1.81
N ALA A 161 -17.88 -10.95 1.18
CA ALA A 161 -18.76 -10.02 0.48
C ALA A 161 -19.58 -10.71 -0.63
N ARG A 162 -18.97 -11.62 -1.39
CA ARG A 162 -19.68 -12.39 -2.44
C ARG A 162 -20.70 -13.37 -1.86
N VAL A 163 -20.35 -14.06 -0.78
CA VAL A 163 -21.26 -14.98 -0.08
C VAL A 163 -22.44 -14.19 0.50
N THR A 164 -22.19 -13.09 1.19
CA THR A 164 -23.25 -12.23 1.72
C THR A 164 -24.15 -11.70 0.61
N ALA A 165 -23.57 -11.21 -0.50
CA ALA A 165 -24.35 -10.71 -1.63
C ALA A 165 -25.22 -11.82 -2.28
N THR A 166 -24.70 -13.04 -2.42
CA THR A 166 -25.47 -14.17 -2.97
C THR A 166 -26.59 -14.61 -2.03
N VAL A 167 -26.35 -14.64 -0.71
CA VAL A 167 -27.39 -14.93 0.27
C VAL A 167 -28.50 -13.87 0.26
N VAL A 168 -28.14 -12.58 0.24
CA VAL A 168 -29.12 -11.49 0.17
C VAL A 168 -29.94 -11.59 -1.12
N LEU A 169 -29.29 -11.82 -2.27
CA LEU A 169 -29.98 -11.99 -3.54
C LEU A 169 -30.95 -13.18 -3.51
N MET A 170 -30.55 -14.30 -2.91
CA MET A 170 -31.39 -15.50 -2.79
C MET A 170 -32.60 -15.25 -1.89
N LEU A 171 -32.43 -14.54 -0.76
CA LEU A 171 -33.54 -14.18 0.14
C LEU A 171 -34.53 -13.23 -0.53
N VAL A 172 -34.04 -12.24 -1.28
CA VAL A 172 -34.88 -11.31 -2.04
C VAL A 172 -35.67 -12.07 -3.11
N ALA A 173 -35.00 -12.95 -3.88
CA ALA A 173 -35.66 -13.77 -4.90
C ALA A 173 -36.72 -14.71 -4.30
N ALA A 174 -36.43 -15.34 -3.16
CA ALA A 174 -37.39 -16.19 -2.46
C ALA A 174 -38.61 -15.40 -1.96
N GLY A 175 -38.40 -14.19 -1.42
CA GLY A 175 -39.49 -13.29 -1.01
C GLY A 175 -40.39 -12.89 -2.18
N HIS A 176 -39.80 -12.59 -3.34
CA HIS A 176 -40.57 -12.31 -4.55
C HIS A 176 -41.34 -13.53 -5.06
N LEU A 177 -40.79 -14.74 -4.95
CA LEU A 177 -41.45 -15.96 -5.38
C LEU A 177 -42.64 -16.31 -4.49
N VAL A 178 -42.50 -16.18 -3.16
CA VAL A 178 -43.61 -16.37 -2.21
C VAL A 178 -44.73 -15.36 -2.46
N ALA A 179 -44.40 -14.09 -2.73
CA ALA A 179 -45.40 -13.07 -3.05
C ALA A 179 -46.10 -13.27 -4.41
N ALA A 180 -45.56 -14.13 -5.27
CA ALA A 180 -46.10 -14.41 -6.61
C ALA A 180 -46.95 -15.69 -6.69
N LEU A 181 -47.07 -16.47 -5.61
CA LEU A 181 -47.99 -17.59 -5.56
C LEU A 181 -49.43 -17.06 -5.37
N PRO A 182 -50.36 -17.33 -6.31
CA PRO A 182 -51.77 -17.03 -6.10
C PRO A 182 -52.35 -17.96 -5.02
N ASP A 183 -53.21 -17.40 -4.16
CA ASP A 183 -53.94 -18.11 -3.10
C ASP A 183 -54.82 -19.26 -3.65
#